data_AF-A0A3C0QF44-F1
#
_entry.id   AF-A0A3C0QF44-F1
#
_cell.length_a   1.000
_cell.length_b   1.000
_cell.length_c   1.000
_cell.angle_alpha   90.00
_cell.angle_beta   90.00
_cell.angle_gamma   90.00
#
_symmetry.space_group_name_H-M   'P 1'
#
loop_
_entity.id
_entity.type
_entity.pdbx_description
1 polymer ?
#
loop_
_entity_poly.entity_id
_entity_poly.type
_entity_poly.pdbx_seq_one_letter_code
_entity_poly.pdbx_strand_id
1 'polypeptide(L)'
;TVQFSGAKFPDTVYGGYDEIKVYEGKDRLLQTINIADVNPFGDDFTTCPDPGTGSDIIIEDMDFDGINDFRIVAMLPPGPNIPYICFLWDKKSGKFVHAEFLDDMTSPEFDGKAKLIISDNRESANIYTRDVYKYSNGRPLLIETVITEYKKLKDANGKLKLFEVKTTKKLIDGKMKVTGVEKK
;
A
#
# COMPACT_ATOMS: atom_id res chain seq x y z
N THR A 1 11.46 -13.57 18.09
CA THR A 1 12.10 -12.89 16.94
C THR A 1 11.69 -13.62 15.70
N VAL A 2 11.03 -12.91 14.78
CA VAL A 2 10.73 -13.43 13.44
C VAL A 2 11.90 -13.05 12.54
N GLN A 3 12.42 -14.01 11.77
CA GLN A 3 13.46 -13.76 10.78
C GLN A 3 12.92 -14.09 9.40
N PHE A 4 13.30 -13.29 8.42
CA PHE A 4 12.93 -13.46 7.02
C PHE A 4 14.19 -13.82 6.23
N SER A 5 14.11 -14.85 5.39
CA SER A 5 15.13 -15.13 4.38
C SER A 5 14.47 -15.43 3.04
N GLY A 6 15.13 -15.12 1.94
CA GLY A 6 14.61 -15.43 0.60
C GLY A 6 15.71 -15.62 -0.40
N ALA A 7 15.39 -16.23 -1.55
CA ALA A 7 16.32 -16.35 -2.65
C ALA A 7 16.30 -15.06 -3.48
N LYS A 8 17.50 -14.52 -3.74
CA LYS A 8 17.68 -13.30 -4.51
C LYS A 8 17.81 -13.66 -5.98
N PHE A 9 16.95 -13.10 -6.84
CA PHE A 9 17.08 -13.29 -8.29
C PHE A 9 18.06 -12.27 -8.90
N PRO A 10 19.20 -12.70 -9.49
CA PRO A 10 20.30 -11.80 -9.87
C PRO A 10 20.17 -11.16 -11.25
N ASP A 11 19.22 -11.59 -12.08
CA ASP A 11 19.18 -11.24 -13.52
C ASP A 11 18.63 -9.84 -13.82
N THR A 12 18.16 -9.10 -12.80
CA THR A 12 17.75 -7.70 -12.97
C THR A 12 18.51 -6.79 -12.00
N VAL A 13 18.72 -5.54 -12.42
CA VAL A 13 19.35 -4.48 -11.60
C VAL A 13 18.54 -4.16 -10.33
N TYR A 14 17.30 -4.67 -10.25
CA TYR A 14 16.33 -4.46 -9.17
C TYR A 14 15.85 -5.80 -8.60
N GLY A 15 16.67 -6.85 -8.62
CA GLY A 15 16.30 -8.21 -8.21
C GLY A 15 15.51 -8.26 -6.90
N GLY A 16 14.67 -9.26 -6.68
CA GLY A 16 13.93 -9.39 -5.43
C GLY A 16 13.88 -10.83 -4.97
N TYR A 17 12.76 -11.18 -4.34
CA TYR A 17 12.53 -12.44 -3.66
C TYR A 17 11.63 -13.30 -4.53
N ASP A 18 11.98 -14.56 -4.73
CA ASP A 18 11.10 -15.61 -5.27
C ASP A 18 10.37 -16.37 -4.15
N GLU A 19 10.99 -16.45 -2.97
CA GLU A 19 10.43 -17.03 -1.75
C GLU A 19 10.74 -16.18 -0.51
N ILE A 20 9.88 -16.27 0.50
CA ILE A 20 10.09 -15.73 1.84
C ILE A 20 9.92 -16.87 2.85
N LYS A 21 10.98 -17.17 3.59
CA LYS A 21 11.01 -18.11 4.70
C LYS A 21 10.91 -17.35 6.01
N VAL A 22 9.91 -17.71 6.80
CA VAL A 22 9.59 -17.12 8.10
C VAL A 22 10.04 -18.08 9.20
N TYR A 23 10.84 -17.60 10.13
CA TYR A 23 11.35 -18.41 11.25
C TYR A 23 10.83 -17.93 12.60
N GLU A 24 10.58 -18.88 13.51
CA GLU A 24 10.41 -18.64 14.95
C GLU A 24 11.74 -18.84 15.65
N GLY A 25 12.31 -17.77 16.20
CA GLY A 25 13.64 -17.85 16.79
C GLY A 25 14.71 -18.03 15.72
N LYS A 26 15.75 -18.84 16.00
CA LYS A 26 16.91 -18.97 15.10
C LYS A 26 16.75 -20.05 14.02
N ASP A 27 16.08 -21.15 14.35
CA ASP A 27 16.21 -22.37 13.53
C ASP A 27 14.86 -23.04 13.19
N ARG A 28 13.73 -22.59 13.77
CA ARG A 28 12.43 -23.19 13.51
C ARG A 28 11.73 -22.49 12.35
N LEU A 29 11.75 -23.10 11.17
CA LEU A 29 10.94 -22.64 10.03
C LEU A 29 9.45 -22.75 10.36
N LEU A 30 8.74 -21.63 10.34
CA LEU A 30 7.29 -21.55 10.54
C LEU A 30 6.51 -21.69 9.23
N GLN A 31 7.00 -21.01 8.18
CA GLN A 31 6.29 -20.86 6.92
C GLN A 31 7.28 -20.56 5.80
N THR A 32 6.97 -21.07 4.61
CA THR A 32 7.55 -20.58 3.35
C THR A 32 6.40 -19.98 2.55
N ILE A 33 6.61 -18.79 2.00
CA ILE A 33 5.71 -18.07 1.11
C ILE A 33 6.40 -18.02 -0.25
N ASN A 34 5.76 -18.58 -1.27
CA ASN A 34 6.23 -18.47 -2.64
C ASN A 34 5.63 -17.20 -3.26
N ILE A 35 6.47 -16.34 -3.85
CA ILE A 35 6.02 -15.06 -4.41
C ILE A 35 5.12 -15.26 -5.62
N ALA A 36 5.34 -16.29 -6.43
CA ALA A 36 4.48 -16.62 -7.56
C ALA A 36 3.02 -16.90 -7.15
N ASP A 37 2.79 -17.33 -5.91
CA ASP A 37 1.45 -17.65 -5.39
C ASP A 37 0.68 -16.40 -4.91
N VAL A 38 1.37 -15.28 -4.64
CA VAL A 38 0.83 -14.12 -3.91
C VAL A 38 1.10 -12.78 -4.60
N ASN A 39 1.92 -12.73 -5.64
CA ASN A 39 2.20 -11.50 -6.36
C ASN A 39 1.01 -11.12 -7.25
N PRO A 40 0.34 -9.98 -7.01
CA PRO A 40 -0.85 -9.59 -7.76
C PRO A 40 -0.58 -9.28 -9.24
N PHE A 41 0.69 -9.11 -9.63
CA PHE A 41 1.10 -8.87 -11.02
C PHE A 41 1.39 -10.16 -11.80
N GLY A 42 1.36 -11.33 -11.13
CA GLY A 42 1.66 -12.63 -11.75
C GLY A 42 3.15 -12.87 -12.01
N ASP A 43 4.03 -12.04 -11.42
CA ASP A 43 5.46 -12.23 -11.49
C ASP A 43 5.93 -13.25 -10.43
N ASP A 44 6.88 -14.11 -10.80
CA ASP A 44 7.45 -15.12 -9.90
C ASP A 44 8.36 -14.53 -8.81
N PHE A 45 8.67 -13.24 -8.90
CA PHE A 45 9.58 -12.55 -7.99
C PHE A 45 9.13 -11.12 -7.68
N THR A 46 9.56 -10.61 -6.53
CA THR A 46 9.45 -9.18 -6.21
C THR A 46 10.56 -8.38 -6.88
N THR A 47 10.50 -7.05 -6.83
CA THR A 47 11.64 -6.20 -7.17
C THR A 47 11.98 -5.24 -6.05
N CYS A 48 13.27 -4.96 -5.86
CA CYS A 48 13.74 -4.10 -4.80
C CYS A 48 14.94 -3.26 -5.28
N PRO A 49 15.06 -1.97 -4.89
CA PRO A 49 16.24 -1.19 -5.23
C PRO A 49 17.48 -1.62 -4.43
N ASP A 50 17.29 -2.25 -3.27
CA ASP A 50 18.37 -2.74 -2.39
C ASP A 50 18.10 -4.17 -1.85
N PRO A 51 18.16 -5.19 -2.70
CA PRO A 51 17.62 -6.52 -2.38
C PRO A 51 18.52 -7.30 -1.43
N GLY A 52 17.91 -7.99 -0.45
CA GLY A 52 18.62 -8.83 0.52
C GLY A 52 19.14 -8.07 1.74
N THR A 53 18.85 -6.78 1.84
CA THR A 53 19.17 -5.97 3.03
C THR A 53 18.11 -6.07 4.11
N GLY A 54 16.93 -6.62 3.78
CA GLY A 54 15.76 -6.63 4.67
C GLY A 54 15.10 -5.26 4.80
N SER A 55 15.61 -4.22 4.12
CA SER A 55 15.00 -2.87 4.10
C SER A 55 13.76 -2.80 3.20
N ASP A 56 13.55 -3.84 2.40
CA ASP A 56 12.42 -4.04 1.50
C ASP A 56 11.21 -4.69 2.17
N ILE A 57 11.44 -5.32 3.34
CA ILE A 57 10.41 -5.84 4.22
C ILE A 57 10.11 -4.79 5.28
N ILE A 58 8.88 -4.31 5.29
CA ILE A 58 8.40 -3.36 6.29
C ILE A 58 7.59 -4.15 7.32
N ILE A 59 7.96 -4.02 8.60
CA ILE A 59 7.29 -4.67 9.73
C ILE A 59 6.50 -3.59 10.49
N GLU A 60 5.18 -3.72 10.50
CA GLU A 60 4.27 -2.79 11.16
C GLU A 60 2.91 -3.48 11.43
N ASP A 61 2.10 -2.92 12.32
CA ASP A 61 0.75 -3.41 12.63
C ASP A 61 -0.26 -2.81 11.62
N MET A 62 -0.66 -3.61 10.62
CA MET A 62 -1.46 -3.16 9.47
C MET A 62 -2.96 -3.30 9.71
N ASP A 63 -3.39 -4.14 10.65
CA ASP A 63 -4.80 -4.32 11.03
C ASP A 63 -5.17 -3.72 12.41
N PHE A 64 -4.19 -3.12 13.09
CA PHE A 64 -4.29 -2.43 14.37
C PHE A 64 -4.67 -3.33 15.55
N ASP A 65 -4.28 -4.60 15.49
CA ASP A 65 -4.55 -5.62 16.50
C ASP A 65 -3.46 -5.75 17.59
N GLY A 66 -2.37 -4.99 17.44
CA GLY A 66 -1.22 -4.94 18.34
C GLY A 66 -0.14 -5.99 18.05
N ILE A 67 -0.28 -6.80 17.00
CA ILE A 67 0.76 -7.69 16.48
C ILE A 67 1.32 -7.12 15.18
N ASN A 68 2.63 -7.22 15.02
CA ASN A 68 3.25 -6.80 13.78
C ASN A 68 2.95 -7.79 12.65
N ASP A 69 2.56 -7.21 11.54
CA ASP A 69 2.43 -7.79 10.22
C ASP A 69 3.71 -7.52 9.42
N PHE A 70 3.72 -7.87 8.13
CA PHE A 70 4.74 -7.35 7.24
C PHE A 70 4.24 -7.13 5.82
N ARG A 71 4.93 -6.27 5.08
CA ARG A 71 4.73 -6.07 3.65
C ARG A 71 6.06 -5.99 2.91
N ILE A 72 6.01 -6.31 1.63
CA ILE A 72 7.16 -6.26 0.73
C ILE A 72 6.74 -5.57 -0.58
N VAL A 73 7.65 -4.81 -1.20
CA VAL A 73 7.40 -4.22 -2.52
C VAL A 73 7.09 -5.32 -3.52
N ALA A 74 5.96 -5.24 -4.22
CA ALA A 74 5.61 -6.22 -5.26
C ALA A 74 6.46 -6.02 -6.51
N MET A 75 6.50 -4.77 -7.01
CA MET A 75 7.34 -4.37 -8.13
C MET A 75 7.69 -2.86 -8.02
N LEU A 76 8.72 -2.42 -8.74
CA LEU A 76 9.13 -1.02 -8.86
C LEU A 76 8.63 -0.43 -10.18
N PRO A 77 7.51 0.30 -10.16
CA PRO A 77 7.04 0.99 -11.35
C PRO A 77 7.91 2.21 -11.66
N PRO A 78 7.85 2.75 -12.89
CA PRO A 78 8.51 4.01 -13.26
C PRO A 78 7.90 5.25 -12.55
N GLY A 79 6.82 5.07 -11.78
CA GLY A 79 6.11 6.12 -11.05
C GLY A 79 6.23 5.99 -9.53
N PRO A 80 5.66 6.94 -8.78
CA PRO A 80 5.70 6.98 -7.32
C PRO A 80 4.72 6.02 -6.65
N ASN A 81 3.86 5.38 -7.44
CA ASN A 81 2.80 4.49 -6.99
C ASN A 81 3.38 3.10 -6.73
N ILE A 82 4.02 2.87 -5.59
CA ILE A 82 4.70 1.60 -5.30
C ILE A 82 3.67 0.59 -4.75
N PRO A 83 3.43 -0.54 -5.43
CA PRO A 83 2.57 -1.60 -4.92
C PRO A 83 3.31 -2.46 -3.89
N TYR A 84 2.57 -2.98 -2.93
CA TYR A 84 3.06 -3.87 -1.88
C TYR A 84 2.23 -5.15 -1.82
N ILE A 85 2.89 -6.27 -1.54
CA ILE A 85 2.23 -7.50 -1.09
C ILE A 85 2.20 -7.44 0.44
N CYS A 86 1.00 -7.45 1.02
CA CYS A 86 0.81 -7.30 2.46
C CYS A 86 0.42 -8.63 3.11
N PHE A 87 1.00 -8.96 4.26
CA PHE A 87 0.72 -10.19 4.98
C PHE A 87 0.35 -9.92 6.43
N LEU A 88 -0.84 -10.33 6.84
CA LEU A 88 -1.34 -10.19 8.21
C LEU A 88 -1.02 -11.43 9.04
N TRP A 89 -0.70 -11.26 10.31
CA TRP A 89 -0.48 -12.36 11.24
C TRP A 89 -1.81 -12.98 11.70
N ASP A 90 -2.11 -14.20 11.25
CA ASP A 90 -3.25 -14.95 11.75
C ASP A 90 -2.89 -15.70 13.04
N LYS A 91 -3.38 -15.20 14.18
CA LYS A 91 -3.24 -15.81 15.51
C LYS A 91 -3.75 -17.26 15.56
N LYS A 92 -4.73 -17.63 14.74
CA LYS A 92 -5.35 -18.96 14.78
C LYS A 92 -4.45 -20.01 14.13
N SER A 93 -3.92 -19.72 12.96
CA SER A 93 -2.99 -20.63 12.25
C SER A 93 -1.54 -20.48 12.70
N GLY A 94 -1.19 -19.36 13.34
CA GLY A 94 0.20 -19.01 13.69
C GLY A 94 1.05 -18.78 12.45
N LYS A 95 0.47 -18.18 11.41
CA LYS A 95 1.09 -17.94 10.11
C LYS A 95 0.71 -16.57 9.56
N PHE A 96 1.52 -16.09 8.64
CA PHE A 96 1.21 -14.90 7.86
C PHE A 96 0.30 -15.27 6.68
N VAL A 97 -0.77 -14.49 6.51
CA VAL A 97 -1.78 -14.67 5.47
C VAL A 97 -1.77 -13.44 4.57
N HIS A 98 -1.68 -13.66 3.27
CA HIS A 98 -1.75 -12.60 2.27
C HIS A 98 -3.08 -11.86 2.37
N ALA A 99 -3.02 -10.54 2.52
CA ALA A 99 -4.16 -9.65 2.57
C ALA A 99 -4.40 -9.03 1.20
N GLU A 100 -4.94 -9.83 0.27
CA GLU A 100 -5.25 -9.43 -1.12
C GLU A 100 -6.03 -8.11 -1.22
N PHE A 101 -6.88 -7.81 -0.22
CA PHE A 101 -7.65 -6.56 -0.19
C PHE A 101 -6.79 -5.29 -0.02
N LEU A 102 -5.50 -5.42 0.31
CA LEU A 102 -4.55 -4.32 0.37
C LEU A 102 -3.74 -4.17 -0.93
N ASP A 103 -3.76 -5.16 -1.83
CA ASP A 103 -3.00 -5.11 -3.08
C ASP A 103 -3.47 -3.98 -4.01
N ASP A 104 -4.77 -3.67 -3.96
CA ASP A 104 -5.37 -2.55 -4.69
C ASP A 104 -4.97 -1.17 -4.12
N MET A 105 -4.38 -1.13 -2.92
CA MET A 105 -3.93 0.12 -2.31
C MET A 105 -2.50 0.44 -2.75
N THR A 106 -2.34 1.58 -3.39
CA THR A 106 -1.03 2.09 -3.76
C THR A 106 -0.36 2.72 -2.55
N SER A 107 0.89 2.35 -2.28
CA SER A 107 1.73 2.94 -1.22
C SER A 107 1.00 3.18 0.11
N PRO A 108 0.34 2.17 0.72
CA PRO A 108 -0.47 2.39 1.92
C PRO A 108 0.42 2.81 3.10
N GLU A 109 -0.08 3.72 3.93
CA GLU A 109 0.51 4.11 5.21
C GLU A 109 -0.45 3.76 6.34
N PHE A 110 0.06 3.13 7.40
CA PHE A 110 -0.74 2.64 8.52
C PHE A 110 -0.54 3.55 9.74
N ASP A 111 -1.49 4.43 10.01
CA ASP A 111 -1.48 5.30 11.20
C ASP A 111 -2.04 4.53 12.40
N GLY A 112 -1.15 3.90 13.17
CA GLY A 112 -1.53 3.14 14.37
C GLY A 112 -2.19 3.99 15.47
N LYS A 113 -1.97 5.30 15.50
CA LYS A 113 -2.57 6.20 16.50
C LYS A 113 -4.02 6.52 16.14
N ALA A 114 -4.29 6.83 14.88
CA ALA A 114 -5.63 7.10 14.38
C ALA A 114 -6.40 5.84 13.98
N LYS A 115 -5.72 4.70 13.82
CA LYS A 115 -6.22 3.45 13.23
C LYS A 115 -6.79 3.68 11.84
N LEU A 116 -6.01 4.37 11.01
CA LEU A 116 -6.37 4.72 9.63
C LEU A 116 -5.33 4.17 8.67
N ILE A 117 -5.78 3.79 7.49
CA ILE A 117 -4.92 3.48 6.35
C ILE A 117 -5.04 4.63 5.36
N ILE A 118 -3.91 5.18 4.92
CA ILE A 118 -3.86 6.28 3.97
C ILE A 118 -3.20 5.75 2.70
N SER A 119 -3.82 5.95 1.55
CA SER A 119 -3.25 5.59 0.24
C SER A 119 -3.19 6.84 -0.62
N ASP A 120 -1.98 7.24 -0.97
CA ASP A 120 -1.72 8.34 -1.89
C ASP A 120 -1.41 7.76 -3.27
N ASN A 121 -2.14 8.20 -4.29
CA ASN A 121 -2.01 7.73 -5.66
C ASN A 121 -1.91 8.89 -6.65
N ARG A 122 -1.02 8.75 -7.63
CA ARG A 122 -0.94 9.63 -8.79
C ARG A 122 -1.64 8.98 -9.98
N GLU A 123 -2.88 9.37 -10.23
CA GLU A 123 -3.65 8.89 -11.39
C GLU A 123 -3.06 9.39 -12.72
N SER A 124 -2.55 10.62 -12.74
CA SER A 124 -1.94 11.22 -13.92
C SER A 124 -0.93 12.31 -13.53
N ALA A 125 -0.31 12.97 -14.51
CA ALA A 125 0.60 14.09 -14.26
C ALA A 125 -0.06 15.29 -13.55
N ASN A 126 -1.40 15.37 -13.52
CA ASN A 126 -2.13 16.51 -12.96
C ASN A 126 -3.30 16.11 -12.04
N ILE A 127 -3.48 14.82 -11.76
CA ILE A 127 -4.54 14.31 -10.88
C ILE A 127 -3.92 13.40 -9.83
N TYR A 128 -4.19 13.71 -8.58
CA TYR A 128 -3.71 13.00 -7.41
C TYR A 128 -4.89 12.68 -6.51
N THR A 129 -4.89 11.48 -5.92
CA THR A 129 -5.89 11.06 -4.94
C THR A 129 -5.21 10.72 -3.63
N ARG A 130 -5.88 11.08 -2.53
CA ARG A 130 -5.60 10.61 -1.19
C ARG A 130 -6.85 9.94 -0.67
N ASP A 131 -6.79 8.63 -0.49
CA ASP A 131 -7.85 7.85 0.11
C ASP A 131 -7.52 7.55 1.57
N VAL A 132 -8.52 7.69 2.43
CA VAL A 132 -8.42 7.43 3.87
C VAL A 132 -9.43 6.35 4.21
N TYR A 133 -8.93 5.26 4.76
CA TYR A 133 -9.71 4.10 5.16
C TYR A 133 -9.69 3.96 6.67
N LYS A 134 -10.83 3.54 7.22
CA LYS A 134 -10.92 3.04 8.58
C LYS A 134 -10.91 1.53 8.55
N TYR A 135 -9.98 0.88 9.23
CA TYR A 135 -9.99 -0.57 9.35
C TYR A 135 -11.04 -1.00 10.38
N SER A 136 -11.95 -1.88 9.97
CA SER A 136 -12.98 -2.43 10.85
C SER A 136 -13.54 -3.73 10.29
N ASN A 137 -13.92 -4.67 11.16
CA ASN A 137 -14.47 -5.96 10.75
C ASN A 137 -13.57 -6.75 9.78
N GLY A 138 -12.25 -6.67 9.99
CA GLY A 138 -11.25 -7.41 9.21
C GLY A 138 -10.98 -6.84 7.81
N ARG A 139 -11.51 -5.65 7.46
CA ARG A 139 -11.26 -5.00 6.17
C ARG A 139 -11.18 -3.47 6.27
N PRO A 140 -10.47 -2.80 5.36
CA PRO A 140 -10.52 -1.35 5.22
C PRO A 140 -11.88 -0.88 4.67
N LEU A 141 -12.44 0.16 5.27
CA LEU A 141 -13.60 0.89 4.78
C LEU A 141 -13.17 2.29 4.35
N LEU A 142 -13.36 2.63 3.07
CA LEU A 142 -13.09 3.98 2.57
C LEU A 142 -14.05 4.99 3.22
N ILE A 143 -13.49 5.98 3.93
CA ILE A 143 -14.27 7.00 4.65
C ILE A 143 -14.09 8.40 4.07
N GLU A 144 -12.97 8.66 3.40
CA GLU A 144 -12.67 9.95 2.78
C GLU A 144 -11.79 9.76 1.53
N THR A 145 -12.10 10.52 0.49
CA THR A 145 -11.24 10.68 -0.69
C THR A 145 -11.02 12.16 -0.91
N VAL A 146 -9.77 12.55 -1.09
CA VAL A 146 -9.37 13.90 -1.47
C VAL A 146 -8.73 13.83 -2.86
N ILE A 147 -9.36 14.48 -3.83
CA ILE A 147 -8.87 14.56 -5.20
C ILE A 147 -8.26 15.94 -5.41
N THR A 148 -7.00 16.00 -5.81
CA THR A 148 -6.32 17.23 -6.19
C THR A 148 -6.08 17.23 -7.69
N GLU A 149 -6.67 18.20 -8.39
CA GLU A 149 -6.56 18.34 -9.84
C GLU A 149 -5.96 19.70 -10.21
N TYR A 150 -4.92 19.71 -11.04
CA TYR A 150 -4.37 20.94 -11.62
C TYR A 150 -5.04 21.23 -12.97
N LYS A 151 -5.84 22.30 -13.03
CA LYS A 151 -6.71 22.63 -14.19
C LYS A 151 -6.45 24.04 -14.71
N LYS A 152 -6.38 24.20 -16.04
CA LYS A 152 -6.39 25.53 -16.67
C LYS A 152 -7.82 26.04 -16.76
N LEU A 153 -8.14 27.09 -16.01
CA LEU A 153 -9.48 27.71 -15.99
C LEU A 153 -9.36 29.21 -16.27
N LYS A 154 -10.45 29.85 -16.70
CA LYS A 154 -10.50 31.31 -16.79
C LYS A 154 -10.63 31.91 -15.39
N ASP A 155 -9.84 32.94 -15.11
CA ASP A 155 -10.02 33.78 -13.92
C ASP A 155 -11.18 34.77 -14.09
N ALA A 156 -11.44 35.59 -13.07
CA ALA A 156 -12.54 36.56 -13.09
C ALA A 156 -12.46 37.58 -14.25
N ASN A 157 -11.26 37.77 -14.83
CA ASN A 157 -11.02 38.67 -15.95
C ASN A 157 -11.02 37.92 -17.30
N GLY A 158 -11.38 36.64 -17.31
CA GLY A 158 -11.40 35.81 -18.52
C GLY A 158 -10.03 35.26 -18.95
N LYS A 159 -8.96 35.51 -18.19
CA LYS A 159 -7.60 35.04 -18.52
C LYS A 159 -7.41 33.60 -18.05
N LEU A 160 -6.87 32.75 -18.91
CA LEU A 160 -6.51 31.37 -18.52
C LEU A 160 -5.37 31.38 -17.48
N LYS A 161 -5.59 30.69 -16.37
CA LYS A 161 -4.62 30.43 -15.30
C LYS A 161 -4.71 28.97 -14.86
N LEU A 162 -3.60 28.42 -14.39
CA LEU A 162 -3.59 27.12 -13.72
C LEU A 162 -4.12 27.28 -12.30
N PHE A 163 -5.07 26.45 -11.91
CA PHE A 163 -5.62 26.39 -10.56
C PHE A 163 -5.44 25.00 -9.97
N GLU A 164 -5.22 24.95 -8.67
CA GLU A 164 -5.36 23.72 -7.90
C GLU A 164 -6.83 23.61 -7.45
N VAL A 165 -7.49 22.54 -7.86
CA VAL A 165 -8.88 22.25 -7.45
C VAL A 165 -8.86 21.01 -6.58
N LYS A 166 -9.26 21.17 -5.32
CA LYS A 166 -9.32 20.10 -4.34
C LYS A 166 -10.77 19.72 -4.06
N THR A 167 -11.14 18.48 -4.36
CA THR A 167 -12.48 17.94 -4.09
C THR A 167 -12.40 16.93 -2.96
N THR A 168 -13.14 17.16 -1.87
CA THR A 168 -13.26 16.22 -0.76
C THR A 168 -14.57 15.48 -0.84
N LYS A 169 -14.51 14.15 -0.81
CA LYS A 169 -15.65 13.24 -0.68
C LYS A 169 -15.55 12.52 0.65
N LYS A 170 -16.67 12.38 1.36
CA LYS A 170 -16.75 11.60 2.61
C LYS A 170 -17.86 10.57 2.52
N LEU A 171 -17.72 9.47 3.26
CA LEU A 171 -18.74 8.44 3.38
C LEU A 171 -19.90 8.97 4.24
N ILE A 172 -21.08 9.10 3.65
CA ILE A 172 -22.31 9.55 4.31
C ILE A 172 -23.46 8.64 3.87
N ASP A 173 -24.13 8.00 4.82
CA ASP A 173 -25.21 7.03 4.58
C ASP A 173 -24.79 5.89 3.62
N GLY A 174 -23.57 5.39 3.78
CA GLY A 174 -23.02 4.30 2.97
C GLY A 174 -22.63 4.69 1.54
N LYS A 175 -22.61 5.98 1.20
CA LYS A 175 -22.17 6.48 -0.12
C LYS A 175 -21.16 7.60 0.01
N MET A 176 -20.16 7.62 -0.87
CA MET A 176 -19.23 8.73 -0.97
C MET A 176 -19.95 9.96 -1.57
N LYS A 177 -20.07 11.04 -0.78
CA LYS A 177 -20.69 12.30 -1.20
C LYS A 177 -19.65 13.41 -1.20
N VAL A 178 -19.71 14.31 -2.18
CA VAL A 178 -18.87 15.52 -2.18
C VAL A 178 -19.28 16.41 -1.01
N THR A 179 -18.33 16.76 -0.16
CA THR A 179 -18.54 17.63 1.01
C THR A 179 -17.79 18.94 0.92
N GLY A 180 -16.84 19.08 0.00
CA GLY A 180 -16.06 20.29 -0.18
C GLY A 180 -15.41 20.37 -1.55
N VAL A 181 -15.33 21.59 -2.08
CA VAL A 181 -14.55 21.94 -3.27
C VAL A 181 -13.81 23.23 -2.97
N GLU A 182 -12.48 23.19 -3.00
CA GLU A 182 -11.61 24.34 -2.85
C GLU A 182 -10.90 24.61 -4.17
N LYS A 183 -10.73 25.88 -4.52
CA LYS A 183 -9.99 26.33 -5.70
C LYS A 183 -8.97 27.38 -5.25
N LYS A 184 -7.70 27.14 -5.52
CA LYS A 184 -6.57 28.03 -5.23
C LYS A 184 -5.90 28.48 -6.51
#